data_AF-A0A957M4T1-F1
#
_entry.id   AF-A0A957M4T1-F1
#
_cell.length_a   1.000
_cell.length_b   1.000
_cell.length_c   1.000
_cell.angle_alpha   90.00
_cell.angle_beta   90.00
_cell.angle_gamma   90.00
#
_symmetry.space_group_name_H-M   'P 1'
#
loop_
_entity.id
_entity.type
_entity.pdbx_description
1 polymer ?
#
loop_
_entity_poly.entity_id
_entity_poly.type
_entity_poly.pdbx_seq_one_letter_code
_entity_poly.pdbx_strand_id
1 'polypeptide(L)'
;MNDMIGSAKVEARSISPTQPATCLPDGGAPARHVPLLWGAGLAFAGGALTAGMLGYALLIEPMDIRLERLTIRLPHAAARLPAGGLRILQLTDSHFHGGRRTARERKKIDRIADLTRDLEYDLLVHTGDFIHFDAGLENVLRLLDAVPPPRLGAFGVFGNHDYTHYAMEEALPRMWRTYRAEERRRDAGRNPVQRLAAAGTRWLRYVQYVRNTPLDGRRTGSNNTEALT
;
A
#
# COMPACT_ATOMS: atom_id res chain seq x y z
N MET A 1 -51.84 29.84 19.11
CA MET A 1 -50.91 29.49 20.20
C MET A 1 -49.50 29.54 19.62
N ASN A 2 -48.66 30.53 19.95
CA ASN A 2 -48.00 30.75 21.26
C ASN A 2 -46.99 29.61 21.55
N ASP A 3 -45.75 29.77 22.04
CA ASP A 3 -44.91 30.93 22.44
C ASP A 3 -43.44 30.43 22.64
N MET A 4 -42.35 31.21 22.73
CA MET A 4 -42.08 32.65 22.57
C MET A 4 -40.58 32.89 22.23
N ILE A 5 -40.26 34.07 21.65
CA ILE A 5 -39.08 34.96 21.84
C ILE A 5 -37.70 34.38 22.22
N GLY A 6 -36.65 34.87 21.52
CA GLY A 6 -35.24 34.75 21.92
C GLY A 6 -34.30 35.75 21.21
N SER A 7 -34.64 37.04 21.20
CA SER A 7 -33.82 38.08 20.53
C SER A 7 -32.65 38.55 21.41
N ALA A 8 -31.45 38.66 20.83
CA ALA A 8 -30.29 39.27 21.48
C ALA A 8 -29.41 40.04 20.48
N LYS A 9 -29.67 41.34 20.34
CA LYS A 9 -28.76 42.32 19.74
C LYS A 9 -28.11 43.12 20.88
N VAL A 10 -26.79 43.09 21.00
CA VAL A 10 -26.05 44.01 21.88
C VAL A 10 -24.87 44.62 21.12
N GLU A 11 -24.64 45.89 21.38
CA GLU A 11 -23.82 46.83 20.62
C GLU A 11 -22.89 47.55 21.59
N ALA A 12 -21.57 47.50 21.37
CA ALA A 12 -20.54 48.31 22.05
C ALA A 12 -19.15 48.01 21.46
N ARG A 13 -18.17 48.92 21.41
CA ARG A 13 -18.16 50.40 21.40
C ARG A 13 -16.76 50.80 20.88
N SER A 14 -16.62 51.93 20.22
CA SER A 14 -15.32 52.44 19.79
C SER A 14 -14.44 52.85 20.98
N ILE A 15 -13.16 52.46 20.99
CA ILE A 15 -12.11 53.18 21.71
C ILE A 15 -10.85 53.20 20.83
N SER A 16 -10.56 54.35 20.24
CA SER A 16 -9.25 54.64 19.64
C SER A 16 -8.34 55.25 20.69
N PRO A 17 -7.09 54.76 20.84
CA PRO A 17 -5.99 55.56 21.35
C PRO A 17 -5.10 56.00 20.19
N THR A 18 -5.13 57.31 19.91
CA THR A 18 -3.98 58.15 19.52
C THR A 18 -2.71 57.46 18.97
N GLN A 19 -2.39 57.74 17.70
CA GLN A 19 -1.00 57.73 17.24
C GLN A 19 -0.21 58.85 17.96
N PRO A 20 1.00 58.56 18.46
CA PRO A 20 2.12 59.49 18.37
C PRO A 20 2.90 59.20 17.08
N ALA A 21 3.30 60.26 16.38
CA ALA A 21 4.18 60.15 15.22
C ALA A 21 5.66 60.03 15.64
N THR A 22 6.51 59.75 14.64
CA THR A 22 7.98 59.94 14.56
C THR A 22 8.94 58.79 14.93
N CYS A 23 10.07 58.84 14.23
CA CYS A 23 11.33 58.10 14.39
C CYS A 23 11.42 56.65 13.87
N LEU A 24 11.90 56.55 12.62
CA LEU A 24 12.76 55.45 12.16
C LEU A 24 14.01 55.33 13.07
N PRO A 25 14.43 54.10 13.40
CA PRO A 25 15.83 53.79 13.59
C PRO A 25 16.35 52.88 12.46
N ASP A 26 17.43 53.29 11.81
CA ASP A 26 18.29 52.37 11.06
C ASP A 26 18.84 51.29 12.02
N GLY A 27 18.81 50.03 11.60
CA GLY A 27 19.31 48.93 12.41
C GLY A 27 19.08 47.58 11.75
N GLY A 28 20.15 46.94 11.26
CA GLY A 28 20.06 45.66 10.57
C GLY A 28 19.48 44.55 11.44
N ALA A 29 18.46 43.85 10.92
CA ALA A 29 17.92 42.68 11.59
C ALA A 29 18.99 41.57 11.65
N PRO A 30 19.32 41.01 12.83
CA PRO A 30 20.23 39.89 12.91
C PRO A 30 19.61 38.67 12.21
N ALA A 31 20.40 37.99 11.38
CA ALA A 31 19.99 36.75 10.75
C ALA A 31 19.55 35.75 11.83
N ARG A 32 18.30 35.28 11.76
CA ARG A 32 17.78 34.30 12.71
C ARG A 32 18.39 32.94 12.39
N HIS A 33 19.55 32.67 12.99
CA HIS A 33 20.22 31.37 12.90
C HIS A 33 19.37 30.30 13.61
N VAL A 34 18.48 29.65 12.84
CA VAL A 34 17.79 28.44 13.29
C VAL A 34 18.88 27.39 13.56
N PRO A 35 19.05 26.87 14.79
CA PRO A 35 20.19 26.02 15.08
C PRO A 35 20.08 24.71 14.31
N LEU A 36 21.14 24.38 13.55
CA LEU A 36 21.22 23.20 12.67
C LEU A 36 20.82 21.88 13.36
N LEU A 37 21.03 21.80 14.68
CA LEU A 37 20.65 20.70 15.56
C LEU A 37 19.15 20.38 15.57
N TRP A 38 18.27 21.39 15.48
CA TRP A 38 16.81 21.15 15.40
C TRP A 38 16.40 20.54 14.05
N GLY A 39 17.05 20.96 12.96
CA GLY A 39 16.87 20.36 11.65
C GLY A 39 17.36 18.91 11.60
N ALA A 40 18.50 18.62 12.24
CA ALA A 40 19.02 17.26 12.36
C ALA A 40 18.10 16.34 13.17
N GLY A 41 17.57 16.82 14.31
CA GLY A 41 16.62 16.06 15.14
C GLY A 41 15.31 15.74 14.41
N LEU A 42 14.73 16.72 13.70
CA LEU A 42 13.53 16.52 12.88
C LEU A 42 13.79 15.57 11.70
N ALA A 43 14.94 15.66 11.05
CA ALA A 43 15.32 14.73 9.98
C ALA A 43 15.51 13.29 10.49
N PHE A 44 16.13 13.11 11.66
CA PHE A 44 16.29 11.79 12.29
C PHE A 44 14.94 11.19 12.71
N ALA A 45 14.06 11.99 13.34
CA ALA A 45 12.72 11.56 13.72
C ALA A 45 11.87 11.18 12.51
N GLY A 46 11.87 12.00 11.45
CA GLY A 46 11.19 11.70 10.18
C GLY A 46 11.74 10.46 9.48
N GLY A 47 13.06 10.26 9.50
CA GLY A 47 13.71 9.06 8.99
C GLY A 47 13.31 7.79 9.75
N ALA A 48 13.31 7.85 11.08
CA ALA A 48 12.90 6.75 11.94
C ALA A 48 11.41 6.38 11.77
N LEU A 49 10.52 7.39 11.66
CA LEU A 49 9.10 7.17 11.37
C LEU A 49 8.89 6.51 9.99
N THR A 50 9.59 6.99 8.97
CA THR A 50 9.50 6.43 7.60
C THR A 50 10.01 4.99 7.55
N ALA A 51 11.14 4.71 8.20
CA ALA A 51 11.69 3.36 8.31
C ALA A 51 10.77 2.42 9.12
N GLY A 52 10.14 2.92 10.19
CA GLY A 52 9.16 2.19 10.99
C GLY A 52 7.91 1.83 10.20
N MET A 53 7.35 2.79 9.44
CA MET A 53 6.21 2.54 8.55
C MET A 53 6.53 1.53 7.45
N LEU A 54 7.71 1.64 6.82
CA LEU A 54 8.15 0.70 5.80
C LEU A 54 8.38 -0.70 6.38
N GLY A 55 9.00 -0.80 7.56
CA GLY A 55 9.16 -2.06 8.27
C GLY A 55 7.82 -2.71 8.63
N TYR A 56 6.85 -1.91 9.09
CA TYR A 56 5.49 -2.36 9.38
C TYR A 56 4.79 -2.92 8.12
N ALA A 57 4.78 -2.17 7.02
CA ALA A 57 4.14 -2.57 5.77
C ALA A 57 4.77 -3.83 5.13
N LEU A 58 6.08 -4.05 5.28
CA LEU A 58 6.75 -5.21 4.68
C LEU A 58 6.71 -6.47 5.57
N LEU A 59 6.65 -6.31 6.90
CA LEU A 59 6.82 -7.40 7.86
C LEU A 59 5.54 -7.76 8.62
N ILE A 60 4.75 -6.76 9.02
CA ILE A 60 3.56 -6.93 9.87
C ILE A 60 2.29 -7.05 9.01
N GLU A 61 2.01 -6.07 8.15
CA GLU A 61 0.80 -6.02 7.34
C GLU A 61 0.52 -7.32 6.54
N PRO A 62 1.49 -7.96 5.86
CA PRO A 62 1.23 -9.19 5.11
C PRO A 62 1.00 -10.44 5.99
N MET A 63 1.08 -10.29 7.32
CA MET A 63 0.75 -11.33 8.31
C MET A 63 -0.54 -11.02 9.08
N ASP A 64 -1.19 -9.86 8.86
CA ASP A 64 -2.44 -9.48 9.52
C ASP A 64 -3.65 -10.18 8.86
N ILE A 65 -3.63 -11.51 8.94
CA ILE A 65 -4.65 -12.37 8.37
C ILE A 65 -5.84 -12.41 9.34
N ARG A 66 -7.01 -12.06 8.80
CA ARG A 66 -8.28 -11.97 9.52
C ARG A 66 -9.37 -12.69 8.73
N LEU A 67 -10.33 -13.27 9.45
CA LEU A 67 -11.55 -13.80 8.85
C LEU A 67 -12.61 -12.69 8.83
N GLU A 68 -13.02 -12.27 7.65
CA GLU A 68 -14.18 -11.40 7.46
C GLU A 68 -15.41 -12.23 7.07
N ARG A 69 -16.61 -11.84 7.53
CA ARG A 69 -17.87 -12.53 7.22
C ARG A 69 -18.87 -11.58 6.58
N LEU A 70 -18.87 -11.53 5.26
CA LEU A 70 -19.84 -10.77 4.46
C LEU A 70 -21.10 -11.60 4.19
N THR A 71 -22.29 -11.01 4.40
CA THR A 71 -23.58 -11.62 4.02
C THR A 71 -24.19 -10.85 2.87
N ILE A 72 -24.11 -11.41 1.65
CA ILE A 72 -24.73 -10.83 0.46
C ILE A 72 -26.16 -11.36 0.33
N ARG A 73 -27.16 -10.47 0.36
CA ARG A 73 -28.57 -10.82 0.12
C ARG A 73 -28.91 -10.60 -1.35
N LEU A 74 -29.51 -11.60 -1.99
CA LEU A 74 -29.91 -11.56 -3.41
C LEU A 74 -31.43 -11.80 -3.55
N PRO A 75 -32.30 -10.80 -3.28
CA PRO A 75 -33.76 -11.00 -3.24
C PRO A 75 -34.33 -11.57 -4.54
N HIS A 76 -33.86 -11.08 -5.68
CA HIS A 76 -34.32 -11.51 -7.02
C HIS A 76 -33.81 -12.91 -7.42
N ALA A 77 -32.86 -13.49 -6.66
CA ALA A 77 -32.33 -14.83 -6.89
C ALA A 77 -32.78 -15.84 -5.82
N ALA A 78 -33.63 -15.46 -4.86
CA ALA A 78 -34.01 -16.30 -3.73
C ALA A 78 -34.61 -17.67 -4.17
N ALA A 79 -35.41 -17.69 -5.24
CA ALA A 79 -35.97 -18.93 -5.79
C ALA A 79 -34.96 -19.83 -6.56
N ARG A 80 -33.70 -19.38 -6.71
CA ARG A 80 -32.61 -20.11 -7.37
C ARG A 80 -31.46 -20.50 -6.43
N LEU A 81 -31.56 -20.12 -5.15
CA LEU A 81 -30.56 -20.43 -4.13
C LEU A 81 -31.10 -21.53 -3.20
N PRO A 82 -30.23 -22.31 -2.54
CA PRO A 82 -30.66 -23.22 -1.47
C PRO A 82 -31.35 -22.43 -0.34
N ALA A 83 -32.31 -23.05 0.35
CA ALA A 83 -33.07 -22.40 1.42
C ALA A 83 -32.21 -21.87 2.58
N GLY A 84 -31.03 -22.48 2.83
CA GLY A 84 -30.04 -22.02 3.80
C GLY A 84 -29.03 -21.00 3.26
N GLY A 85 -29.19 -20.55 2.01
CA GLY A 85 -28.17 -19.80 1.28
C GLY A 85 -27.02 -20.69 0.80
N LEU A 86 -25.89 -20.06 0.45
CA LEU A 86 -24.64 -20.72 0.05
C LEU A 86 -23.49 -20.08 0.84
N ARG A 87 -22.69 -20.89 1.53
CA ARG A 87 -21.53 -20.44 2.31
C ARG A 87 -20.26 -20.68 1.50
N ILE A 88 -19.53 -19.62 1.19
CA ILE A 88 -18.28 -19.68 0.42
C ILE A 88 -17.14 -19.25 1.35
N LEU A 89 -16.09 -20.06 1.44
CA LEU A 89 -14.79 -19.63 1.96
C LEU A 89 -13.96 -19.14 0.77
N GLN A 90 -13.70 -17.83 0.71
CA GLN A 90 -12.83 -17.26 -0.31
C GLN A 90 -11.42 -17.05 0.27
N LEU A 91 -10.41 -17.59 -0.43
CA LEU A 91 -9.00 -17.32 -0.17
C LEU A 91 -8.44 -16.55 -1.37
N THR A 92 -7.61 -15.54 -1.14
CA THR A 92 -7.07 -14.68 -2.21
C THR A 92 -5.60 -14.42 -1.99
N ASP A 93 -4.83 -14.33 -3.08
CA ASP A 93 -3.44 -13.84 -3.10
C ASP A 93 -2.55 -14.53 -2.04
N SER A 94 -2.54 -15.87 -2.07
CA SER A 94 -1.69 -16.68 -1.18
C SER A 94 -0.22 -16.37 -1.43
N HIS A 95 0.14 -16.24 -2.72
CA HIS A 95 1.36 -15.68 -3.27
C HIS A 95 2.63 -16.34 -2.68
N PHE A 96 2.57 -17.67 -2.53
CA PHE A 96 3.62 -18.47 -1.92
C PHE A 96 4.87 -18.52 -2.82
N HIS A 97 6.03 -18.19 -2.24
CA HIS A 97 7.32 -18.22 -2.90
C HIS A 97 8.08 -19.54 -2.63
N GLY A 98 7.82 -20.18 -1.49
CA GLY A 98 8.59 -21.34 -1.03
C GLY A 98 10.03 -20.99 -0.62
N GLY A 99 10.88 -22.03 -0.58
CA GLY A 99 12.31 -21.93 -0.27
C GLY A 99 12.62 -21.18 1.04
N ARG A 100 13.25 -20.00 0.93
CA ARG A 100 13.65 -19.20 2.10
C ARG A 100 12.46 -18.58 2.86
N ARG A 101 11.27 -18.49 2.24
CA ARG A 101 10.07 -17.91 2.87
C ARG A 101 9.18 -18.94 3.55
N THR A 102 9.40 -20.25 3.35
CA THR A 102 8.53 -21.34 3.85
C THR A 102 8.25 -21.28 5.37
N ALA A 103 9.16 -20.74 6.19
CA ALA A 103 8.90 -20.55 7.63
C ALA A 103 7.89 -19.43 7.95
N ARG A 104 7.83 -18.35 7.15
CA ARG A 104 6.80 -17.30 7.24
C ARG A 104 5.49 -17.79 6.64
N GLU A 105 5.57 -18.52 5.54
CA GLU A 105 4.42 -19.07 4.81
C GLU A 105 3.69 -20.15 5.63
N ARG A 106 4.42 -21.01 6.34
CA ARG A 106 3.82 -21.91 7.36
C ARG A 106 3.01 -21.15 8.40
N LYS A 107 3.55 -20.07 9.00
CA LYS A 107 2.78 -19.24 9.94
C LYS A 107 1.52 -18.60 9.32
N LYS A 108 1.53 -18.29 8.00
CA LYS A 108 0.34 -17.84 7.27
C LYS A 108 -0.68 -18.97 7.14
N ILE A 109 -0.25 -20.18 6.81
CA ILE A 109 -1.10 -21.39 6.74
C ILE A 109 -1.68 -21.71 8.12
N ASP A 110 -0.86 -21.82 9.15
CA ASP A 110 -1.28 -22.11 10.54
C ASP A 110 -2.35 -21.11 11.01
N ARG A 111 -2.15 -19.81 10.71
CA ARG A 111 -3.11 -18.74 11.03
C ARG A 111 -4.42 -18.88 10.26
N ILE A 112 -4.40 -19.28 9.00
CA ILE A 112 -5.62 -19.52 8.21
C ILE A 112 -6.35 -20.76 8.76
N ALA A 113 -5.63 -21.84 9.08
CA ALA A 113 -6.18 -23.04 9.70
C ALA A 113 -6.86 -22.71 11.05
N ASP A 114 -6.20 -21.94 11.92
CA ASP A 114 -6.78 -21.46 13.18
C ASP A 114 -8.07 -20.65 12.99
N LEU A 115 -8.08 -19.73 12.01
CA LEU A 115 -9.24 -18.90 11.70
C LEU A 115 -10.39 -19.66 11.05
N THR A 116 -10.10 -20.74 10.35
CA THR A 116 -11.07 -21.52 9.56
C THR A 116 -11.54 -22.80 10.26
N ARG A 117 -10.85 -23.28 11.29
CA ARG A 117 -11.10 -24.54 12.02
C ARG A 117 -12.57 -24.90 12.22
N ASP A 118 -13.36 -23.96 12.74
CA ASP A 118 -14.77 -24.17 13.11
C ASP A 118 -15.76 -23.69 12.02
N LEU A 119 -15.28 -23.46 10.79
CA LEU A 119 -16.12 -23.05 9.67
C LEU A 119 -16.64 -24.26 8.90
N GLU A 120 -17.95 -24.46 8.97
CA GLU A 120 -18.67 -25.15 7.91
C GLU A 120 -18.83 -24.20 6.70
N TYR A 121 -18.66 -24.72 5.49
CA TYR A 121 -18.94 -23.99 4.26
C TYR A 121 -19.14 -24.95 3.10
N ASP A 122 -19.81 -24.48 2.04
CA ASP A 122 -20.23 -25.32 0.93
C ASP A 122 -19.17 -25.35 -0.19
N LEU A 123 -18.53 -24.20 -0.47
CA LEU A 123 -17.50 -24.06 -1.51
C LEU A 123 -16.23 -23.38 -1.01
N LEU A 124 -15.07 -23.97 -1.32
CA LEU A 124 -13.78 -23.28 -1.28
C LEU A 124 -13.58 -22.58 -2.62
N VAL A 125 -13.24 -21.31 -2.63
CA VAL A 125 -12.84 -20.59 -3.84
C VAL A 125 -11.52 -19.89 -3.59
N HIS A 126 -10.44 -20.36 -4.23
CA HIS A 126 -9.18 -19.65 -4.22
C HIS A 126 -9.09 -18.75 -5.46
N THR A 127 -9.02 -17.43 -5.26
CA THR A 127 -8.96 -16.43 -6.33
C THR A 127 -7.60 -15.76 -6.38
N GLY A 128 -6.89 -15.87 -7.50
CA GLY A 128 -5.68 -15.08 -7.79
C GLY A 128 -4.43 -15.51 -7.02
N ASP A 129 -3.31 -15.45 -7.74
CA ASP A 129 -1.94 -15.45 -7.23
C ASP A 129 -1.70 -16.46 -6.10
N PHE A 130 -1.79 -17.75 -6.42
CA PHE A 130 -1.53 -18.84 -5.48
C PHE A 130 -0.03 -18.93 -5.19
N ILE A 131 0.78 -18.83 -6.25
CA ILE A 131 2.24 -18.93 -6.19
C ILE A 131 2.94 -17.71 -6.84
N HIS A 132 4.12 -17.39 -6.33
CA HIS A 132 5.07 -16.51 -7.02
C HIS A 132 6.11 -17.32 -7.80
N PHE A 133 6.51 -18.49 -7.28
CA PHE A 133 7.45 -19.44 -7.89
C PHE A 133 6.89 -20.85 -7.75
N ASP A 134 7.21 -21.78 -8.66
CA ASP A 134 6.80 -23.20 -8.60
C ASP A 134 7.06 -23.86 -7.23
N ALA A 135 8.13 -23.46 -6.52
CA ALA A 135 8.46 -23.92 -5.17
C ALA A 135 7.41 -23.56 -4.09
N GLY A 136 6.46 -22.67 -4.40
CA GLY A 136 5.31 -22.33 -3.57
C GLY A 136 4.16 -23.35 -3.63
N LEU A 137 4.12 -24.23 -4.64
CA LEU A 137 3.04 -25.21 -4.84
C LEU A 137 2.83 -26.11 -3.61
N GLU A 138 3.92 -26.58 -3.01
CA GLU A 138 3.86 -27.39 -1.77
C GLU A 138 3.15 -26.66 -0.61
N ASN A 139 3.23 -25.33 -0.57
CA ASN A 139 2.54 -24.51 0.43
C ASN A 139 1.08 -24.21 0.05
N VAL A 140 0.73 -24.19 -1.25
CA VAL A 140 -0.67 -24.20 -1.69
C VAL A 140 -1.34 -25.50 -1.24
N LEU A 141 -0.73 -26.65 -1.51
CA LEU A 141 -1.27 -27.95 -1.10
C LEU A 141 -1.45 -28.03 0.42
N ARG A 142 -0.43 -27.66 1.21
CA ARG A 142 -0.55 -27.55 2.67
C ARG A 142 -1.66 -26.61 3.15
N LEU A 143 -1.93 -25.53 2.44
CA LEU A 143 -3.03 -24.62 2.78
C LEU A 143 -4.39 -25.29 2.56
N LEU A 144 -4.55 -26.01 1.44
CA LEU A 144 -5.78 -26.75 1.11
C LEU A 144 -6.02 -27.92 2.09
N ASP A 145 -4.96 -28.62 2.51
CA ASP A 145 -5.04 -29.69 3.51
C ASP A 145 -5.34 -29.18 4.93
N ALA A 146 -5.02 -27.92 5.23
CA ALA A 146 -5.12 -27.34 6.58
C ALA A 146 -6.46 -26.64 6.87
N VAL A 147 -7.26 -26.32 5.84
CA VAL A 147 -8.62 -25.79 6.01
C VAL A 147 -9.65 -26.92 6.10
N PRO A 148 -10.79 -26.77 6.80
CA PRO A 148 -11.83 -27.79 6.80
C PRO A 148 -12.33 -28.08 5.38
N PRO A 149 -12.71 -29.33 5.04
CA PRO A 149 -13.13 -29.66 3.68
C PRO A 149 -14.48 -29.00 3.32
N PRO A 150 -14.64 -28.44 2.10
CA PRO A 150 -15.91 -27.92 1.62
C PRO A 150 -16.94 -29.04 1.41
N ARG A 151 -18.23 -28.74 1.64
CA ARG A 151 -19.31 -29.74 1.48
C ARG A 151 -19.62 -30.11 0.03
N LEU A 152 -19.37 -29.23 -0.93
CA LEU A 152 -19.69 -29.43 -2.35
C LEU A 152 -18.45 -29.47 -3.25
N GLY A 153 -17.39 -28.72 -2.92
CA GLY A 153 -16.13 -28.76 -3.66
C GLY A 153 -15.26 -27.51 -3.54
N ALA A 154 -14.12 -27.54 -4.24
CA ALA A 154 -13.16 -26.45 -4.30
C ALA A 154 -12.98 -25.98 -5.75
N PHE A 155 -12.78 -24.67 -5.94
CA PHE A 155 -12.49 -24.05 -7.23
C PHE A 155 -11.26 -23.14 -7.12
N GLY A 156 -10.38 -23.19 -8.12
CA GLY A 156 -9.26 -22.28 -8.27
C GLY A 156 -9.43 -21.37 -9.50
N VAL A 157 -9.16 -20.08 -9.34
CA VAL A 157 -9.05 -19.11 -10.44
C VAL A 157 -7.63 -18.53 -10.41
N PHE A 158 -6.79 -18.89 -11.38
CA PHE A 158 -5.40 -18.42 -11.44
C PHE A 158 -5.29 -16.92 -11.70
N GLY A 159 -4.38 -16.26 -10.98
CA GLY A 159 -4.00 -14.86 -11.17
C GLY A 159 -2.82 -14.69 -12.12
N ASN A 160 -2.35 -13.45 -12.30
CA ASN A 160 -1.28 -13.16 -13.24
C ASN A 160 0.10 -13.66 -12.79
N HIS A 161 0.35 -13.81 -11.48
CA HIS A 161 1.62 -14.38 -11.00
C HIS A 161 1.67 -15.91 -11.13
N ASP A 162 0.53 -16.59 -11.11
CA ASP A 162 0.45 -18.04 -11.34
C ASP A 162 0.95 -18.44 -12.75
N TYR A 163 0.86 -17.53 -13.74
CA TYR A 163 1.43 -17.76 -15.08
C TYR A 163 2.85 -17.22 -15.26
N THR A 164 3.26 -16.17 -14.51
CA THR A 164 4.43 -15.37 -14.89
C THR A 164 5.09 -14.64 -13.72
N HIS A 165 6.42 -14.76 -13.68
CA HIS A 165 7.28 -14.05 -12.74
C HIS A 165 7.56 -12.62 -13.24
N TYR A 166 7.31 -11.63 -12.38
CA TYR A 166 7.66 -10.24 -12.61
C TYR A 166 8.70 -9.79 -11.60
N ALA A 167 9.93 -9.51 -12.04
CA ALA A 167 10.99 -8.98 -11.18
C ALA A 167 10.75 -7.49 -10.87
N MET A 168 9.79 -7.21 -9.98
CA MET A 168 9.44 -5.85 -9.56
C MET A 168 10.58 -5.17 -8.78
N GLU A 169 11.45 -5.95 -8.12
CA GLU A 169 12.68 -5.48 -7.48
C GLU A 169 13.63 -4.77 -8.46
N GLU A 170 13.62 -5.16 -9.75
CA GLU A 170 14.41 -4.48 -10.78
C GLU A 170 13.75 -3.22 -11.36
N ALA A 171 12.43 -3.04 -11.19
CA ALA A 171 11.68 -1.97 -11.84
C ALA A 171 12.22 -0.60 -11.43
N LEU A 172 12.33 -0.31 -10.13
CA LEU A 172 12.86 0.97 -9.65
C LEU A 172 14.34 1.21 -10.03
N PRO A 173 15.28 0.26 -9.86
CA PRO A 173 16.65 0.39 -10.38
C PRO A 173 16.74 0.60 -11.90
N ARG A 174 15.80 0.07 -12.70
CA ARG A 174 15.74 0.24 -14.16
C ARG A 174 15.12 1.59 -14.55
N MET A 175 14.06 2.00 -13.87
CA MET A 175 13.44 3.33 -14.01
C MET A 175 14.46 4.43 -13.67
N TRP A 176 15.24 4.28 -12.60
CA TRP A 176 16.34 5.20 -12.27
C TRP A 176 17.41 5.27 -13.38
N ARG A 177 17.84 4.11 -13.92
CA ARG A 177 18.81 4.07 -15.04
C ARG A 177 18.26 4.78 -16.28
N THR A 178 16.98 4.57 -16.60
CA THR A 178 16.29 5.19 -17.75
C THR A 178 16.14 6.69 -17.56
N TYR A 179 15.56 7.13 -16.42
CA TYR A 179 15.45 8.53 -16.04
C TYR A 179 16.80 9.26 -16.08
N ARG A 180 17.88 8.65 -15.57
CA ARG A 180 19.24 9.22 -15.61
C ARG A 180 19.82 9.28 -17.02
N ALA A 181 19.45 8.37 -17.92
CA ALA A 181 19.85 8.44 -19.33
C ALA A 181 19.14 9.59 -20.06
N GLU A 182 17.84 9.77 -19.83
CA GLU A 182 17.10 10.92 -20.38
C GLU A 182 17.57 12.25 -19.78
N GLU A 183 17.83 12.29 -18.46
CA GLU A 183 18.33 13.49 -17.79
C GLU A 183 19.67 13.93 -18.39
N ARG A 184 20.59 13.00 -18.66
CA ARG A 184 21.85 13.30 -19.37
C ARG A 184 21.61 13.87 -20.78
N ARG A 185 20.63 13.36 -21.53
CA ARG A 185 20.24 13.92 -22.84
C ARG A 185 19.70 15.35 -22.70
N ARG A 186 18.85 15.62 -21.71
CA ARG A 186 18.31 16.96 -21.40
C ARG A 186 19.40 17.92 -20.90
N ASP A 187 20.37 17.43 -20.12
CA ASP A 187 21.50 18.21 -19.60
C ASP A 187 22.53 18.59 -20.68
N ALA A 188 22.55 17.91 -21.83
CA ALA A 188 23.44 18.24 -22.95
C ALA A 188 23.17 19.66 -23.51
N GLY A 189 21.91 20.11 -23.51
CA GLY A 189 21.51 21.45 -23.95
C GLY A 189 21.39 22.50 -22.84
N ARG A 190 21.78 22.20 -21.59
CA ARG A 190 21.64 23.11 -20.44
C ARG A 190 22.91 23.88 -20.13
N ASN A 191 22.77 25.16 -19.78
CA ASN A 191 23.85 25.97 -19.24
C ASN A 191 24.25 25.55 -17.80
N PRO A 192 25.38 26.02 -17.25
CA PRO A 192 25.87 25.57 -15.94
C PRO A 192 24.89 25.80 -14.79
N VAL A 193 24.20 26.95 -14.77
CA VAL A 193 23.22 27.31 -13.74
C VAL A 193 21.99 26.39 -13.80
N GLN A 194 21.48 26.14 -15.01
CA GLN A 194 20.37 25.21 -15.25
C GLN A 194 20.73 23.78 -14.85
N ARG A 195 21.97 23.33 -15.09
CA ARG A 195 22.46 22.02 -14.61
C ARG A 195 22.49 21.93 -13.08
N LEU A 196 22.88 23.00 -12.41
CA LEU A 196 22.95 23.07 -10.94
C LEU A 196 21.53 23.05 -10.31
N ALA A 197 20.60 23.84 -10.85
CA ALA A 197 19.19 23.81 -10.48
C ALA A 197 18.50 22.46 -10.80
N ALA A 198 18.85 21.85 -11.94
CA ALA A 198 18.40 20.50 -12.28
C ALA A 198 18.92 19.46 -11.29
N ALA A 199 20.20 19.52 -10.90
CA ALA A 199 20.77 18.61 -9.90
C ALA A 199 20.06 18.71 -8.55
N GLY A 200 19.78 19.92 -8.06
CA GLY A 200 19.04 20.15 -6.81
C GLY A 200 17.59 19.63 -6.84
N THR A 201 16.92 19.69 -7.99
CA THR A 201 15.53 19.21 -8.16
C THR A 201 15.42 17.75 -8.62
N ARG A 202 16.53 17.03 -8.79
CA ARG A 202 16.58 15.69 -9.40
C ARG A 202 15.65 14.68 -8.72
N TRP A 203 15.64 14.65 -7.38
CA TRP A 203 14.85 13.67 -6.64
C TRP A 203 13.35 13.87 -6.84
N LEU A 204 12.87 15.12 -6.75
CA LEU A 204 11.47 15.48 -7.01
C LEU A 204 11.04 15.11 -8.43
N ARG A 205 11.90 15.38 -9.44
CA ARG A 205 11.63 15.04 -10.84
C ARG A 205 11.66 13.52 -11.09
N TYR A 206 12.47 12.75 -10.33
CA TYR A 206 12.42 11.29 -10.36
C TYR A 206 11.15 10.73 -9.72
N VAL A 207 10.70 11.27 -8.58
CA VAL A 207 9.43 10.88 -7.94
C VAL A 207 8.25 11.17 -8.87
N GLN A 208 8.23 12.32 -9.55
CA GLN A 208 7.23 12.62 -10.58
C GLN A 208 7.32 11.66 -11.79
N TYR A 209 8.52 11.33 -12.25
CA TYR A 209 8.72 10.34 -13.32
C TYR A 209 8.15 8.96 -12.94
N VAL A 210 8.47 8.45 -11.74
CA VAL A 210 7.96 7.15 -11.25
C VAL A 210 6.44 7.17 -11.08
N ARG A 211 5.86 8.27 -10.56
CA ARG A 211 4.40 8.41 -10.43
C ARG A 211 3.66 8.40 -11.78
N ASN A 212 4.31 8.90 -12.84
CA ASN A 212 3.70 9.10 -14.15
C ASN A 212 4.10 8.01 -15.18
N THR A 213 4.95 7.06 -14.81
CA THR A 213 5.41 5.98 -15.69
C THR A 213 4.91 4.64 -15.13
N PRO A 214 4.23 3.79 -15.92
CA PRO A 214 3.89 2.44 -15.50
C PRO A 214 5.13 1.68 -14.99
N LEU A 215 4.98 0.88 -13.94
CA LEU A 215 6.07 0.07 -13.40
C LEU A 215 6.46 -1.00 -14.42
N ASP A 216 7.61 -0.82 -15.09
CA ASP A 216 8.19 -1.77 -16.03
C ASP A 216 8.81 -2.98 -15.30
N GLY A 217 7.95 -3.87 -14.82
CA GLY A 217 8.36 -5.20 -14.38
C GLY A 217 8.70 -6.07 -15.58
N ARG A 218 9.98 -6.49 -15.72
CA ARG A 218 10.31 -7.48 -16.76
C ARG A 218 9.77 -8.84 -16.35
N ARG A 219 9.16 -9.54 -17.32
CA ARG A 219 8.94 -10.98 -17.27
C ARG A 219 10.29 -11.68 -17.15
N THR A 220 10.53 -12.36 -16.04
CA THR A 220 11.78 -13.09 -15.76
C THR A 220 11.64 -14.60 -15.86
N GLY A 221 10.41 -15.12 -15.97
CA GLY A 221 10.11 -16.52 -16.18
C GLY A 221 8.61 -16.80 -16.18
N SER A 222 8.24 -18.07 -16.28
CA SER A 222 6.87 -18.58 -16.16
C SER A 222 6.87 -19.78 -15.23
N ASN A 223 5.82 -19.93 -14.42
CA ASN A 223 5.55 -21.15 -13.65
C ASN A 223 4.98 -22.22 -14.59
N ASN A 224 5.06 -23.50 -14.19
CA ASN A 224 4.43 -24.57 -14.93
C ASN A 224 2.94 -24.71 -14.53
N THR A 225 2.05 -24.19 -15.37
CA THR A 225 0.60 -24.26 -15.13
C THR A 225 0.03 -25.68 -15.16
N GLU A 226 0.66 -26.63 -15.87
CA GLU A 226 0.24 -28.04 -15.86
C GLU A 226 0.48 -28.72 -14.51
N ALA A 227 1.32 -28.15 -13.64
CA ALA A 227 1.53 -28.60 -12.27
C ALA A 227 0.52 -27.96 -11.27
N LEU A 228 -0.32 -27.03 -11.73
CA LEU A 228 -1.35 -26.35 -10.92
C LEU A 228 -2.78 -26.88 -11.16
N THR A 229 -2.95 -27.78 -12.13
CA THR A 229 -4.24 -28.34 -12.59
C THR A 229 -4.33 -29.83 -12.34
#